data_AF-A0A7S2B3K3-F1
#
_entry.id   AF-A0A7S2B3K3-F1
#
_cell.length_a   1.000
_cell.length_b   1.000
_cell.length_c   1.000
_cell.angle_alpha   90.00
_cell.angle_beta   90.00
_cell.angle_gamma   90.00
#
_symmetry.space_group_name_H-M   'P 1'
#
loop_
_entity.id
_entity.type
_entity.pdbx_description
1 polymer ?
#
loop_
_entity_poly.entity_id
_entity_poly.type
_entity_poly.pdbx_seq_one_letter_code
_entity_poly.pdbx_strand_id
1 'polypeptide(L)'
;KYPCVWLGGTTYDPSSPPLCSLKSVPFRGASCSDAAGAQLGLAEIVSLSQMSNASKIRVDASSRSPAFEVQNTQIWFDSATSLALKVQLARAFGLRGVGMWHVDALQGLSDKEMAAMWNALAADSNDVQVKK
;
A
#
# COMPACT_ATOMS: atom_id res chain seq x y z
N LYS A 1 -0.61 -9.02 2.51
CA LYS A 1 -1.77 -9.70 3.13
C LYS A 1 -1.47 -9.97 4.60
N TYR A 2 -2.17 -9.29 5.50
CA TYR A 2 -1.96 -9.39 6.93
C TYR A 2 -3.05 -10.24 7.59
N PRO A 3 -2.72 -11.30 8.35
CA PRO A 3 -3.69 -12.12 9.06
C PRO A 3 -4.17 -11.41 10.33
N CYS A 4 -5.37 -10.85 10.30
CA CYS A 4 -5.88 -10.08 11.42
C CYS A 4 -6.30 -11.01 12.55
N VAL A 5 -5.77 -10.77 13.74
CA VAL A 5 -6.32 -11.27 14.98
C VAL A 5 -7.32 -10.23 15.45
N TRP A 6 -8.61 -10.50 15.23
CA TRP A 6 -9.65 -9.64 15.82
C TRP A 6 -9.62 -9.84 17.33
N LEU A 7 -8.94 -8.94 18.04
CA LEU A 7 -8.95 -8.91 19.49
C LEU A 7 -10.41 -8.65 19.89
N GLY A 8 -11.04 -9.63 20.55
CA GLY A 8 -12.40 -9.50 21.06
C GLY A 8 -12.47 -8.35 22.06
N GLY A 9 -12.81 -7.16 21.56
CA GLY A 9 -12.73 -5.91 22.31
C GLY A 9 -13.44 -4.81 21.53
N THR A 10 -14.71 -4.66 21.86
CA THR A 10 -15.70 -3.73 21.31
C THR A 10 -15.31 -2.26 21.51
N THR A 11 -14.89 -1.60 20.43
CA THR A 11 -15.44 -0.31 20.02
C THR A 11 -15.23 -0.21 18.51
N TYR A 12 -16.24 -0.62 17.74
CA TYR A 12 -16.37 -0.18 16.35
C TYR A 12 -16.51 1.33 16.39
N ASP A 13 -15.42 2.04 16.10
CA ASP A 13 -15.48 3.46 15.84
C ASP A 13 -15.67 3.65 14.33
N PRO A 14 -16.86 4.08 13.87
CA PRO A 14 -17.09 4.34 12.45
C PRO A 14 -16.20 5.46 11.89
N SER A 15 -15.52 6.25 12.74
CA SER A 15 -14.54 7.26 12.35
C SER A 15 -13.08 6.75 12.29
N SER A 16 -12.80 5.54 12.79
CA SER A 16 -11.50 4.86 12.65
C SER A 16 -11.70 3.38 12.27
N PRO A 17 -11.47 2.99 10.99
CA PRO A 17 -11.67 1.62 10.56
C PRO A 17 -10.83 0.68 11.43
N PRO A 18 -11.35 -0.51 11.79
CA PRO A 18 -10.72 -1.35 12.80
C PRO A 18 -9.32 -1.75 12.35
N LEU A 19 -8.32 -1.29 13.10
CA LEU A 19 -6.91 -1.60 12.84
C LEU A 19 -6.70 -3.10 12.99
N CYS A 20 -6.15 -3.72 11.94
CA CYS A 20 -5.81 -5.14 11.92
C CYS A 20 -4.70 -5.41 12.95
N SER A 21 -5.05 -6.03 14.08
CA SER A 21 -4.06 -6.45 15.08
C SER A 21 -3.35 -7.71 14.60
N LEU A 22 -2.02 -7.73 14.69
CA LEU A 22 -1.20 -8.86 14.24
C LEU A 22 -0.70 -9.66 15.44
N LYS A 23 -0.57 -10.97 15.26
CA LYS A 23 0.13 -11.80 16.24
C LYS A 23 1.60 -11.35 16.30
N SER A 24 2.12 -11.17 17.51
CA SER A 24 3.54 -10.90 17.71
C SER A 24 4.38 -12.04 17.11
N VAL A 25 5.35 -11.69 16.28
CA VAL A 25 6.35 -12.61 15.72
C VAL A 25 7.75 -12.14 16.14
N PRO A 26 8.69 -13.05 16.42
CA PRO A 26 10.06 -12.64 16.79
C PRO A 26 10.76 -11.94 15.64
N PHE A 27 11.44 -10.84 15.94
CA PHE A 27 12.38 -10.19 15.03
C PHE A 27 13.54 -11.16 14.70
N ARG A 28 13.90 -11.31 13.43
CA ARG A 28 15.00 -12.20 12.98
C ARG A 28 16.19 -11.44 12.40
N GLY A 29 16.49 -10.24 12.91
CA GLY A 29 17.72 -9.53 12.59
C GLY A 29 17.69 -8.68 11.31
N ALA A 30 16.53 -8.48 10.68
CA ALA A 30 16.36 -7.55 9.55
C ALA A 30 15.02 -6.81 9.59
N SER A 31 14.94 -5.60 9.04
CA SER A 31 13.72 -4.75 9.12
C SER A 31 12.47 -5.36 8.47
N CYS A 32 12.61 -6.42 7.65
CA CYS A 32 11.49 -7.17 7.06
C CYS A 32 11.30 -8.56 7.69
N SER A 33 12.01 -8.86 8.79
CA SER A 33 12.11 -10.21 9.35
C SER A 33 11.02 -10.56 10.37
N ASP A 34 10.25 -9.57 10.80
CA ASP A 34 9.03 -9.67 11.60
C ASP A 34 7.77 -9.66 10.71
N ALA A 35 7.90 -10.02 9.43
CA ALA A 35 6.82 -9.99 8.44
C ALA A 35 5.67 -10.94 8.83
N ALA A 36 4.77 -10.44 9.67
CA ALA A 36 3.54 -11.10 10.04
C ALA A 36 2.58 -11.25 8.85
N GLY A 37 2.85 -10.58 7.72
CA GLY A 37 2.08 -10.66 6.48
C GLY A 37 2.83 -11.30 5.31
N ALA A 38 2.07 -11.79 4.33
CA ALA A 38 2.59 -12.26 3.05
C ALA A 38 2.61 -11.15 2.00
N GLN A 39 3.63 -11.09 1.17
CA GLN A 39 3.66 -10.21 0.00
C GLN A 39 2.76 -10.75 -1.10
N LEU A 40 2.05 -9.87 -1.81
CA LEU A 40 1.22 -10.20 -2.98
C LEU A 40 1.64 -9.32 -4.17
N GLY A 41 1.46 -9.82 -5.39
CA GLY A 41 1.55 -9.02 -6.61
C GLY A 41 0.31 -8.13 -6.77
N LEU A 42 0.43 -7.01 -7.49
CA LEU A 42 -0.68 -6.06 -7.63
C LEU A 42 -1.87 -6.63 -8.41
N ALA A 43 -1.63 -7.50 -9.40
CA ALA A 43 -2.72 -8.20 -10.10
C ALA A 43 -3.55 -9.12 -9.17
N GLU A 44 -2.89 -9.79 -8.23
CA GLU A 44 -3.56 -10.60 -7.20
C GLU A 44 -4.37 -9.71 -6.26
N ILE A 45 -3.81 -8.57 -5.84
CA ILE A 45 -4.50 -7.59 -4.99
C ILE A 45 -5.77 -7.07 -5.68
N VAL A 46 -5.69 -6.72 -6.96
CA VAL A 46 -6.86 -6.29 -7.76
C VAL A 46 -7.91 -7.39 -7.80
N SER A 47 -7.51 -8.64 -8.07
CA SER A 47 -8.42 -9.78 -8.10
C SER A 47 -9.12 -10.01 -6.76
N LEU A 48 -8.37 -9.94 -5.66
CA LEU A 48 -8.91 -10.08 -4.30
C LEU A 48 -9.89 -8.96 -3.94
N SER A 49 -9.65 -7.73 -4.44
CA SER A 49 -10.54 -6.59 -4.18
C SER A 49 -11.91 -6.69 -4.86
N GLN A 50 -12.04 -7.56 -5.87
CA GLN A 50 -13.27 -7.79 -6.63
C GLN A 50 -14.11 -8.96 -6.10
N MET A 51 -13.61 -9.69 -5.10
CA MET A 51 -14.36 -10.79 -4.49
C MET A 51 -15.62 -10.28 -3.78
N SER A 52 -16.70 -11.07 -3.82
CA SER A 52 -17.98 -10.69 -3.21
C SER A 52 -17.92 -10.50 -1.68
N ASN A 53 -16.93 -11.10 -1.02
CA ASN A 53 -16.67 -10.97 0.41
C ASN A 53 -15.51 -10.00 0.74
N ALA A 54 -15.05 -9.21 -0.23
CA ALA A 54 -14.12 -8.12 0.01
C ALA A 54 -14.88 -6.86 0.45
N SER A 55 -14.30 -6.10 1.38
CA SER A 55 -14.80 -4.77 1.72
C SER A 55 -14.51 -3.77 0.59
N LYS A 56 -15.16 -2.61 0.65
CA LYS A 56 -14.80 -1.50 -0.24
C LYS A 56 -13.39 -1.02 0.08
N ILE A 57 -12.64 -0.67 -0.97
CA ILE A 57 -11.33 -0.04 -0.82
C ILE A 57 -11.51 1.29 -0.07
N ARG A 58 -10.80 1.42 1.06
CA ARG A 58 -10.69 2.63 1.86
C ARG A 58 -9.31 3.26 1.65
N VAL A 59 -9.22 4.58 1.77
CA VAL A 59 -7.94 5.30 1.74
C VAL A 59 -7.61 5.73 3.16
N ASP A 60 -6.45 5.33 3.65
CA ASP A 60 -5.97 5.73 4.97
C ASP A 60 -5.60 7.23 4.99
N ALA A 61 -6.03 7.94 6.03
CA ALA A 61 -5.87 9.39 6.10
C ALA A 61 -4.41 9.80 6.27
N SER A 62 -3.63 9.04 7.04
CA SER A 62 -2.24 9.37 7.37
C SER A 62 -1.29 9.03 6.22
N SER A 63 -1.33 7.79 5.75
CA SER A 63 -0.43 7.27 4.72
C SER A 63 -0.90 7.52 3.30
N ARG A 64 -2.18 7.94 3.13
CA ARG A 64 -2.85 8.07 1.83
C ARG A 64 -2.83 6.80 0.99
N SER A 65 -2.59 5.65 1.63
CA SER A 65 -2.49 4.35 0.98
C SER A 65 -3.84 3.64 0.99
N PRO A 66 -4.22 2.96 -0.10
CA PRO A 66 -5.44 2.17 -0.13
C PRO A 66 -5.30 0.88 0.69
N ALA A 67 -6.43 0.45 1.26
CA ALA A 67 -6.56 -0.81 1.95
C ALA A 67 -7.96 -1.40 1.80
N PHE A 68 -8.10 -2.70 1.96
CA PHE A 68 -9.39 -3.40 2.08
C PHE A 68 -9.23 -4.68 2.90
N GLU A 69 -10.37 -5.26 3.27
CA GLU A 69 -10.49 -6.46 4.07
C GLU A 69 -11.08 -7.60 3.24
N VAL A 70 -10.51 -8.80 3.32
CA VAL A 70 -11.02 -10.01 2.66
C VAL A 70 -10.61 -11.23 3.47
N GLN A 71 -11.56 -12.14 3.75
CA GLN A 71 -11.29 -13.42 4.45
C GLN A 71 -10.43 -13.27 5.73
N ASN A 72 -10.82 -12.39 6.66
CA ASN A 72 -10.09 -12.07 7.90
C ASN A 72 -8.66 -11.55 7.70
N THR A 73 -8.36 -11.05 6.52
CA THR A 73 -7.08 -10.41 6.23
C THR A 73 -7.27 -8.98 5.81
N GLN A 74 -6.28 -8.16 6.13
CA GLN A 74 -6.21 -6.79 5.63
C GLN A 74 -5.11 -6.71 4.58
N ILE A 75 -5.44 -6.08 3.47
CA ILE A 75 -4.52 -5.87 2.35
C ILE A 75 -4.29 -4.37 2.25
N TRP A 76 -3.03 -3.99 2.41
CA TRP A 76 -2.52 -2.65 2.15
C TRP A 76 -1.68 -2.70 0.90
N PHE A 77 -1.78 -1.69 0.06
CA PHE A 77 -1.06 -1.65 -1.21
C PHE A 77 -0.79 -0.21 -1.64
N ASP A 78 -0.01 -0.06 -2.70
CA ASP A 78 0.16 1.21 -3.40
C ASP A 78 -0.68 1.21 -4.68
N SER A 79 -1.43 2.29 -4.88
CA SER A 79 -2.00 2.65 -6.18
C SER A 79 -1.10 3.70 -6.86
N ALA A 80 -1.32 3.95 -8.15
CA ALA A 80 -0.60 5.02 -8.86
C ALA A 80 -0.76 6.37 -8.14
N THR A 81 -1.93 6.64 -7.56
CA THR A 81 -2.19 7.86 -6.80
C THR A 81 -1.42 7.92 -5.49
N SER A 82 -1.45 6.86 -4.66
CA SER A 82 -0.70 6.87 -3.39
C SER A 82 0.80 6.90 -3.62
N LEU A 83 1.27 6.22 -4.67
CA LEU A 83 2.68 6.21 -5.06
C LEU A 83 3.15 7.59 -5.50
N ALA A 84 2.38 8.30 -6.33
CA ALA A 84 2.70 9.66 -6.75
C ALA A 84 2.79 10.63 -5.54
N LEU A 85 1.91 10.49 -4.55
CA LEU A 85 1.97 11.29 -3.32
C LEU A 85 3.25 11.01 -2.52
N LYS A 86 3.67 9.75 -2.43
CA LYS A 86 4.91 9.36 -1.74
C LYS A 86 6.15 9.89 -2.47
N VAL A 87 6.15 9.90 -3.80
CA VAL A 87 7.22 10.50 -4.63
C VAL A 87 7.31 12.01 -4.39
N GLN A 88 6.18 12.71 -4.37
CA GLN A 88 6.14 14.15 -4.05
C GLN A 88 6.65 14.43 -2.64
N LEU A 89 6.26 13.60 -1.66
CA LEU A 89 6.73 13.72 -0.28
C LEU A 89 8.24 13.53 -0.17
N ALA A 90 8.80 12.52 -0.84
CA ALA A 90 10.25 12.29 -0.87
C ALA A 90 11.00 13.52 -1.41
N ARG A 91 10.47 14.18 -2.45
CA ARG A 91 11.03 15.44 -2.97
C ARG A 91 10.91 16.60 -2.00
N ALA A 92 9.76 16.75 -1.36
CA ALA A 92 9.54 17.81 -0.37
C ALA A 92 10.54 17.72 0.80
N PHE A 93 10.98 16.50 1.13
CA PHE A 93 12.05 16.26 2.11
C PHE A 93 13.48 16.35 1.54
N GLY A 94 13.66 16.70 0.27
CA GLY A 94 14.99 16.80 -0.36
C GLY A 94 15.69 15.45 -0.56
N LEU A 95 14.95 14.34 -0.58
CA LEU A 95 15.51 13.02 -0.87
C LEU A 95 15.91 12.93 -2.35
N ARG A 96 16.98 12.18 -2.64
CA ARG A 96 17.54 12.06 -4.00
C ARG A 96 16.69 11.25 -4.98
N GLY A 97 15.70 10.50 -4.49
CA GLY A 97 14.85 9.66 -5.31
C GLY A 97 14.09 8.62 -4.50
N VAL A 98 13.36 7.76 -5.21
CA VAL A 98 12.60 6.64 -4.66
C VAL A 98 13.10 5.32 -5.26
N GLY A 99 13.16 4.27 -4.44
CA GLY A 99 13.43 2.91 -4.89
C GLY A 99 12.14 2.10 -4.94
N MET A 100 11.94 1.31 -6.00
CA MET A 100 10.80 0.40 -6.13
C MET A 100 11.22 -1.04 -5.78
N TRP A 101 10.41 -1.72 -4.96
CA TRP A 101 10.55 -3.14 -4.67
C TRP A 101 9.20 -3.86 -4.89
N HIS A 102 9.11 -4.90 -5.71
CA HIS A 102 10.08 -5.40 -6.69
C HIS A 102 9.51 -5.36 -8.11
N VAL A 103 10.38 -5.41 -9.12
CA VAL A 103 10.04 -5.06 -10.52
C VAL A 103 8.91 -5.92 -11.12
N ASP A 104 8.82 -7.18 -10.72
CA ASP A 104 7.82 -8.15 -11.13
C ASP A 104 6.50 -8.08 -10.33
N ALA A 105 6.38 -7.19 -9.33
CA ALA A 105 5.15 -7.02 -8.57
C ALA A 105 3.96 -6.52 -9.41
N LEU A 106 4.21 -6.02 -10.63
CA LEU A 106 3.20 -5.55 -11.57
C LEU A 106 2.84 -6.58 -12.65
N GLN A 107 3.43 -7.78 -12.63
CA GLN A 107 3.09 -8.84 -13.58
C GLN A 107 1.60 -9.21 -13.49
N GLY A 108 0.98 -9.43 -14.65
CA GLY A 108 -0.44 -9.77 -14.77
C GLY A 108 -1.40 -8.58 -14.84
N LEU A 109 -0.90 -7.34 -14.70
CA LEU A 109 -1.69 -6.13 -14.98
C LEU A 109 -1.76 -5.85 -16.49
N SER A 110 -2.75 -5.06 -16.90
CA SER A 110 -2.76 -4.50 -18.26
C SER A 110 -1.64 -3.48 -18.47
N ASP A 111 -1.23 -3.27 -19.72
CA ASP A 111 -0.21 -2.27 -20.09
C ASP A 111 -0.56 -0.88 -19.55
N LYS A 112 -1.85 -0.52 -19.57
CA LYS A 112 -2.35 0.76 -19.07
C LYS A 112 -2.15 0.90 -17.55
N GLU A 113 -2.48 -0.14 -16.79
CA GLU A 113 -2.31 -0.14 -15.33
C GLU A 113 -0.84 -0.13 -14.94
N MET A 114 -0.03 -0.94 -15.62
CA MET A 114 1.42 -0.99 -15.42
C MET A 114 2.06 0.36 -15.73
N ALA A 115 1.71 0.99 -16.86
CA ALA A 115 2.18 2.31 -17.22
C ALA A 115 1.77 3.37 -16.19
N ALA A 116 0.57 3.30 -15.62
CA ALA A 116 0.14 4.23 -14.57
C ALA A 116 1.03 4.15 -13.32
N MET A 117 1.41 2.94 -12.89
CA MET A 117 2.32 2.74 -11.76
C MET A 117 3.73 3.26 -12.05
N TRP A 118 4.27 2.96 -13.23
CA TRP A 118 5.59 3.47 -13.64
C TRP A 118 5.61 4.99 -13.82
N ASN A 119 4.56 5.57 -14.38
CA ASN A 119 4.42 7.02 -14.52
C ASN A 119 4.34 7.71 -13.16
N ALA A 120 3.74 7.08 -12.14
CA ALA A 120 3.73 7.63 -10.78
C ALA A 120 5.13 7.71 -10.16
N LEU A 121 6.01 6.75 -10.45
CA LEU A 121 7.43 6.77 -10.06
C LEU A 121 8.24 7.77 -10.89
N ALA A 122 7.98 7.79 -12.19
CA ALA A 122 8.67 8.61 -13.16
C ALA A 122 8.13 10.03 -13.26
N ALA A 123 7.19 10.42 -12.39
CA ALA A 123 6.59 11.74 -12.37
C ALA A 123 7.63 12.81 -11.96
N ASP A 124 8.69 12.99 -12.73
CA ASP A 124 9.71 14.03 -12.65
C ASP A 124 9.89 14.67 -14.02
N SER A 125 9.38 15.89 -14.16
CA SER A 125 9.88 17.01 -14.97
C SER A 125 8.70 17.93 -15.33
N ASN A 126 8.86 19.22 -15.04
CA ASN A 126 7.93 20.34 -15.26
C ASN A 126 6.89 20.56 -14.14
N ASP A 127 7.28 21.32 -13.11
CA ASP A 127 6.62 22.58 -12.70
C ASP A 127 6.97 23.03 -11.26
N VAL A 128 8.23 22.87 -10.84
CA VAL A 128 8.74 23.65 -9.70
C VAL A 128 9.81 24.58 -10.23
N GLN A 129 9.38 25.76 -10.65
CA GLN A 129 10.25 26.93 -10.80
C GLN A 129 10.89 27.19 -9.43
N VAL A 130 12.11 26.67 -9.25
CA VAL A 130 12.98 27.11 -8.16
C VAL A 130 13.34 28.57 -8.48
N LYS A 131 12.61 29.52 -7.87
CA LYS A 131 13.06 30.91 -7.83
C LYS A 131 14.41 30.93 -7.13
N LYS A 132 15.45 31.24 -7.89
CA LYS A 132 16.74 31.69 -7.36
C LYS A 132 16.58 33.07 -6.71
#